data_AF-A0A6P8EAH5-F1
#
_entry.id   AF-A0A6P8EAH5-F1
#
_cell.length_a   1.000
_cell.length_b   1.000
_cell.length_c   1.000
_cell.angle_alpha   90.00
_cell.angle_beta   90.00
_cell.angle_gamma   90.00
#
_symmetry.space_group_name_H-M   'P 1'
#
loop_
_entity.id
_entity.type
_entity.pdbx_description
1 polymer ?
#
loop_
_entity_poly.entity_id
_entity_poly.type
_entity_poly.pdbx_seq_one_letter_code
_entity_poly.pdbx_strand_id
1 'polypeptide(L)'
;MGCVVSIGKKKANIPEISVFVPSMQAPVKSDLHRPLKGLLPKDLLDKLSALRNQITLVAEDTDGSATSELHRVLEEYLPILIGLTEKEHALKESVEFKWRSLTRHQETSVSNSRFELLSVVHMMAMVTLLEANTLMIPEDQSGNSDVRTVSSDSKRDAVDLLLKASGYLEFCIREILTHIPPETKKKLPKDLQEGVLEAILIQALGQGTEIQLGLAVESQKASLSVKRRLACEQLSYYSQAHCCLTRCDRSHGYGKKHLWFIKWKYLEAKAAAYYYHGLITDKGNNPSDSVSAVCCFAAAEGLLAESKKACLSFCLADPVSRIPPYWGVMKYLNQKIPEVASRKSQMYGYLLEQEKALQTLPDLPEFPLSLRPDDYQLPEIDPAWDQEKWEIESQTLKEHLKDQEDVIEL
;
A
#
# COMPACT_ATOMS: atom_id res chain seq x y z
N MET A 1 -10.15 -44.31 -27.94
CA MET A 1 -10.96 -44.11 -26.73
C MET A 1 -9.99 -43.71 -25.62
N GLY A 2 -9.71 -42.44 -25.35
CA GLY A 2 -10.64 -41.39 -24.93
C GLY A 2 -10.37 -41.08 -23.45
N CYS A 3 -9.14 -40.67 -23.11
CA CYS A 3 -8.81 -40.21 -21.76
C CYS A 3 -9.24 -38.75 -21.62
N VAL A 4 -10.29 -38.53 -20.82
CA VAL A 4 -10.78 -37.21 -20.43
C VAL A 4 -9.81 -36.66 -19.39
N VAL A 5 -8.96 -35.72 -19.79
CA VAL A 5 -8.17 -34.92 -18.84
C VAL A 5 -9.12 -33.90 -18.23
N SER A 6 -9.49 -34.14 -16.98
CA SER A 6 -10.24 -33.19 -16.15
C SER A 6 -9.38 -31.94 -15.93
N ILE A 7 -9.62 -30.89 -16.72
CA ILE A 7 -9.10 -29.55 -16.44
C ILE A 7 -9.81 -29.05 -15.19
N GLY A 8 -9.21 -29.30 -14.03
CA GLY A 8 -9.64 -28.72 -12.76
C GLY A 8 -9.48 -27.20 -12.82
N LYS A 9 -10.57 -26.48 -13.09
CA LYS A 9 -10.65 -25.04 -12.81
C LYS A 9 -10.43 -24.87 -11.30
N LYS A 10 -9.23 -24.46 -10.88
CA LYS A 10 -9.00 -23.93 -9.52
C LYS A 10 -10.03 -22.81 -9.33
N LYS A 11 -10.94 -22.96 -8.35
CA LYS A 11 -11.86 -21.87 -7.96
C LYS A 11 -10.98 -20.67 -7.61
N ALA A 12 -11.14 -19.56 -8.32
CA ALA A 12 -10.48 -18.32 -7.97
C ALA A 12 -10.92 -17.94 -6.54
N ASN A 13 -10.02 -18.06 -5.57
CA ASN A 13 -10.29 -17.65 -4.20
C ASN A 13 -10.26 -16.11 -4.20
N ILE A 14 -11.44 -15.47 -4.18
CA ILE A 14 -11.52 -14.02 -4.11
C ILE A 14 -10.96 -13.59 -2.74
N PRO A 15 -9.93 -12.73 -2.69
CA PRO A 15 -9.23 -12.41 -1.45
C PRO A 15 -10.13 -11.64 -0.47
N GLU A 16 -9.95 -11.93 0.82
CA GLU A 16 -10.48 -11.12 1.93
C GLU A 16 -9.53 -9.95 2.20
N ILE A 17 -10.10 -8.76 2.40
CA ILE A 17 -9.34 -7.51 2.53
C ILE A 17 -9.67 -6.86 3.86
N SER A 18 -8.74 -6.97 4.82
CA SER A 18 -8.76 -6.19 6.07
C SER A 18 -7.90 -4.94 5.95
N VAL A 19 -6.72 -5.07 5.34
CA VAL A 19 -5.83 -3.98 4.93
C VAL A 19 -5.78 -3.98 3.41
N PHE A 20 -6.08 -2.85 2.79
CA PHE A 20 -6.00 -2.73 1.34
C PHE A 20 -4.55 -2.56 0.89
N VAL A 21 -4.13 -3.46 -0.01
CA VAL A 21 -2.86 -3.43 -0.72
C VAL A 21 -3.12 -2.98 -2.16
N PRO A 22 -2.58 -1.83 -2.58
CA PRO A 22 -2.60 -1.40 -3.98
C PRO A 22 -1.85 -2.37 -4.91
N SER A 23 -1.85 -2.09 -6.22
CA SER A 23 -1.20 -2.96 -7.20
C SER A 23 0.31 -3.09 -6.92
N MET A 24 0.79 -4.33 -6.78
CA MET A 24 2.21 -4.66 -6.73
C MET A 24 2.73 -5.01 -8.12
N GLN A 25 3.99 -4.68 -8.38
CA GLN A 25 4.71 -5.10 -9.59
C GLN A 25 5.72 -6.19 -9.23
N ALA A 26 5.99 -7.10 -10.16
CA ALA A 26 7.04 -8.10 -10.06
C ALA A 26 8.07 -7.93 -11.19
N PRO A 27 9.35 -8.22 -10.94
CA PRO A 27 10.36 -8.17 -11.98
C PRO A 27 10.07 -9.21 -13.05
N VAL A 28 10.39 -8.87 -14.30
CA VAL A 28 10.37 -9.79 -15.44
C VAL A 28 11.80 -10.03 -15.88
N LYS A 29 12.11 -11.23 -16.38
CA LYS A 29 13.44 -11.59 -16.88
C LYS A 29 14.04 -10.47 -17.75
N SER A 30 15.19 -9.97 -17.32
CA SER A 30 15.95 -8.90 -17.98
C SER A 30 17.37 -9.40 -18.24
N ASP A 31 17.98 -9.02 -19.36
CA ASP A 31 19.35 -9.41 -19.68
C ASP A 31 20.33 -8.48 -18.96
N LEU A 32 20.80 -8.91 -17.78
CA LEU A 32 21.81 -8.17 -17.02
C LEU A 32 23.22 -8.47 -17.54
N HIS A 33 23.45 -9.66 -18.11
CA HIS A 33 24.79 -10.12 -18.44
C HIS A 33 25.37 -9.36 -19.61
N ARG A 34 24.64 -9.25 -20.72
CA ARG A 34 25.15 -8.59 -21.93
C ARG A 34 25.56 -7.12 -21.71
N PRO A 35 24.75 -6.25 -21.08
CA PRO A 35 25.12 -4.85 -20.90
C PRO A 35 26.21 -4.60 -19.84
N LEU A 36 26.36 -5.50 -18.86
CA LEU A 36 27.32 -5.34 -17.77
C LEU A 36 28.59 -6.18 -17.94
N LYS A 37 28.66 -6.99 -19.00
CA LYS A 37 29.83 -7.84 -19.29
C LYS A 37 31.07 -6.98 -19.48
N GLY A 38 32.12 -7.27 -18.72
CA GLY A 38 33.38 -6.53 -18.75
C GLY A 38 33.31 -5.17 -18.05
N LEU A 39 32.16 -4.78 -17.49
CA LEU A 39 32.00 -3.61 -16.63
C LEU A 39 31.96 -4.01 -15.15
N LEU A 40 31.34 -5.16 -14.87
CA LEU A 40 31.33 -5.80 -13.57
C LEU A 40 32.06 -7.15 -13.61
N PRO A 41 32.66 -7.57 -12.50
CA PRO A 41 33.18 -8.92 -12.35
C PRO A 41 32.05 -9.95 -12.46
N LYS A 42 32.43 -11.13 -12.93
CA LYS A 42 31.49 -12.21 -13.21
C LYS A 42 30.69 -12.62 -11.97
N ASP A 43 31.34 -12.77 -10.83
CA ASP A 43 30.67 -13.24 -9.60
C ASP A 43 29.60 -12.25 -9.10
N LEU A 44 29.86 -10.95 -9.19
CA LEU A 44 28.90 -9.90 -8.82
C LEU A 44 27.70 -9.89 -9.77
N LEU A 45 27.97 -10.03 -11.06
CA LEU A 45 26.96 -10.09 -12.11
C LEU A 45 26.09 -11.36 -12.00
N ASP A 46 26.70 -12.51 -11.72
CA ASP A 46 26.03 -13.77 -11.47
C ASP A 46 25.15 -13.66 -10.20
N LYS A 47 25.65 -13.04 -9.12
CA LYS A 47 24.89 -12.80 -7.88
C LYS A 47 23.69 -11.87 -8.10
N LEU A 48 23.89 -10.74 -8.80
CA LEU A 48 22.82 -9.79 -9.16
C LEU A 48 21.72 -10.48 -9.98
N SER A 49 22.11 -11.26 -10.99
CA SER A 49 21.21 -12.04 -11.84
C SER A 49 20.45 -13.11 -11.07
N ALA A 50 21.15 -13.87 -10.22
CA ALA A 50 20.56 -14.92 -9.40
C ALA A 50 19.49 -14.39 -8.44
N LEU A 51 19.79 -13.33 -7.69
CA LEU A 51 18.85 -12.72 -6.74
C LEU A 51 17.62 -12.13 -7.46
N ARG A 52 17.82 -11.43 -8.58
CA ARG A 52 16.70 -10.88 -9.36
C ARG A 52 15.80 -11.99 -9.93
N ASN A 53 16.37 -13.10 -10.37
CA ASN A 53 15.61 -14.27 -10.82
C ASN A 53 14.87 -14.94 -9.64
N GLN A 54 15.47 -15.01 -8.46
CA GLN A 54 14.82 -15.53 -7.26
C GLN A 54 13.63 -14.67 -6.85
N ILE A 55 13.75 -13.33 -6.87
CA ILE A 55 12.62 -12.41 -6.63
C ILE A 55 11.50 -12.69 -7.63
N THR A 56 11.84 -12.86 -8.92
CA THR A 56 10.85 -13.16 -9.97
C THR A 56 10.07 -14.44 -9.65
N LEU A 57 10.77 -15.51 -9.26
CA LEU A 57 10.16 -16.80 -8.94
C LEU A 57 9.27 -16.72 -7.71
N VAL A 58 9.75 -16.12 -6.62
CA VAL A 58 9.01 -16.02 -5.35
C VAL A 58 7.80 -15.08 -5.49
N ALA A 59 7.91 -14.04 -6.32
CA ALA A 59 6.82 -13.09 -6.58
C ALA A 59 5.63 -13.71 -7.35
N GLU A 60 5.85 -14.76 -8.13
CA GLU A 60 4.78 -15.46 -8.86
C GLU A 60 3.94 -16.37 -7.94
N ASP A 61 4.51 -16.81 -6.81
CA ASP A 61 3.86 -17.68 -5.82
C ASP A 61 3.23 -16.90 -4.63
N THR A 62 3.22 -15.56 -4.66
CA THR A 62 2.80 -14.76 -3.51
C THR A 62 1.27 -14.61 -3.41
N ASP A 63 0.59 -15.66 -2.97
CA ASP A 63 -0.78 -15.59 -2.42
C ASP A 63 -0.79 -15.20 -0.92
N GLY A 64 0.36 -14.78 -0.39
CA GLY A 64 0.61 -14.48 1.02
C GLY A 64 1.52 -15.50 1.71
N SER A 65 1.69 -16.70 1.15
CA SER A 65 2.47 -17.79 1.78
C SER A 65 3.99 -17.61 1.72
N ALA A 66 4.50 -16.80 0.79
CA ALA A 66 5.94 -16.61 0.55
C ALA A 66 6.44 -15.18 0.87
N THR A 67 5.69 -14.38 1.65
CA THR A 67 6.06 -12.97 1.93
C THR A 67 7.38 -12.83 2.67
N SER A 68 7.66 -13.72 3.64
CA SER A 68 8.90 -13.71 4.42
C SER A 68 10.13 -14.03 3.57
N GLU A 69 10.03 -15.03 2.70
CA GLU A 69 11.09 -15.37 1.75
C GLU A 69 11.30 -14.25 0.73
N LEU A 70 10.22 -13.64 0.24
CA LEU A 70 10.32 -12.50 -0.68
C LEU A 70 11.03 -11.30 -0.02
N HIS A 71 10.70 -10.98 1.23
CA HIS A 71 11.39 -9.95 2.00
C HIS A 71 12.89 -10.24 2.13
N ARG A 72 13.26 -11.47 2.51
CA ARG A 72 14.66 -11.89 2.66
C ARG A 72 15.45 -11.69 1.37
N VAL A 73 14.90 -12.12 0.23
CA VAL A 73 15.59 -12.01 -1.08
C VAL A 73 15.68 -10.55 -1.53
N LEU A 74 14.66 -9.72 -1.28
CA LEU A 74 14.71 -8.28 -1.55
C LEU A 74 15.82 -7.60 -0.71
N GLU A 75 15.95 -7.94 0.56
CA GLU A 75 17.00 -7.44 1.46
C GLU A 75 18.41 -7.85 1.00
N GLU A 76 18.57 -9.04 0.43
CA GLU A 76 19.85 -9.51 -0.13
C GLU A 76 20.20 -8.86 -1.48
N TYR A 77 19.18 -8.53 -2.29
CA TYR A 77 19.36 -7.88 -3.59
C TYR A 77 19.75 -6.40 -3.46
N LEU A 78 19.19 -5.71 -2.46
CA LEU A 78 19.28 -4.27 -2.32
C LEU A 78 20.73 -3.74 -2.20
N PRO A 79 21.63 -4.30 -1.36
CA PRO A 79 23.03 -3.88 -1.26
C PRO A 79 23.78 -3.88 -2.60
N ILE A 80 23.51 -4.86 -3.46
CA ILE A 80 24.17 -5.00 -4.76
C ILE A 80 23.60 -3.97 -5.74
N LEU A 81 22.28 -3.80 -5.75
CA LEU A 81 21.58 -2.84 -6.61
C LEU A 81 21.97 -1.38 -6.29
N ILE A 82 22.19 -1.06 -5.00
CA ILE A 82 22.65 0.27 -4.60
C ILE A 82 24.03 0.55 -5.19
N GLY A 83 24.95 -0.41 -5.18
CA GLY A 83 26.26 -0.22 -5.81
C GLY A 83 26.17 0.07 -7.31
N LEU A 84 25.28 -0.63 -8.02
CA LEU A 84 24.98 -0.37 -9.44
C LEU A 84 24.40 1.04 -9.66
N THR A 85 23.70 1.56 -8.66
CA THR A 85 22.98 2.84 -8.73
C THR A 85 23.83 4.02 -8.27
N GLU A 86 24.72 3.85 -7.30
CA GLU A 86 25.40 4.97 -6.63
C GLU A 86 26.92 5.01 -6.87
N LYS A 87 27.61 3.87 -7.06
CA LYS A 87 29.07 3.89 -7.30
C LYS A 87 29.43 4.15 -8.75
N GLU A 88 28.71 3.51 -9.67
CA GLU A 88 29.05 3.54 -11.09
C GLU A 88 28.04 4.36 -11.89
N HIS A 89 28.21 5.69 -11.90
CA HIS A 89 27.32 6.60 -12.62
C HIS A 89 27.17 6.26 -14.11
N ALA A 90 28.20 5.68 -14.74
CA ALA A 90 28.17 5.23 -16.12
C ALA A 90 27.21 4.05 -16.36
N LEU A 91 26.91 3.27 -15.31
CA LEU A 91 26.06 2.07 -15.40
C LEU A 91 24.57 2.36 -15.20
N LYS A 92 24.22 3.60 -14.82
CA LYS A 92 22.85 4.00 -14.47
C LYS A 92 21.82 3.67 -15.56
N GLU A 93 22.20 3.76 -16.82
CA GLU A 93 21.30 3.52 -17.96
C GLU A 93 21.73 2.31 -18.81
N SER A 94 22.71 1.53 -18.36
CA SER A 94 23.25 0.40 -19.12
C SER A 94 22.29 -0.78 -19.22
N VAL A 95 21.42 -0.97 -18.23
CA VAL A 95 20.49 -2.10 -18.16
C VAL A 95 19.07 -1.64 -18.39
N GLU A 96 18.35 -2.30 -19.30
CA GLU A 96 16.89 -2.19 -19.42
C GLU A 96 16.21 -3.11 -18.40
N PHE A 97 15.58 -2.52 -17.38
CA PHE A 97 14.86 -3.25 -16.35
C PHE A 97 13.39 -3.40 -16.71
N LYS A 98 12.89 -4.64 -16.64
CA LYS A 98 11.49 -4.98 -16.96
C LYS A 98 10.72 -5.38 -15.72
N TRP A 99 9.53 -4.81 -15.56
CA TRP A 99 8.59 -5.07 -14.48
C TRP A 99 7.17 -5.25 -15.02
N ARG A 100 6.37 -6.07 -14.34
CA ARG A 100 4.97 -6.35 -14.70
C ARG A 100 4.05 -6.08 -13.51
N SER A 101 2.95 -5.37 -13.74
CA SER A 101 1.87 -5.28 -12.76
C SER A 101 1.21 -6.65 -12.57
N LEU A 102 1.17 -7.16 -11.33
CA LEU A 102 0.58 -8.46 -11.03
C LEU A 102 -0.93 -8.49 -11.26
N THR A 103 -1.61 -7.37 -11.04
CA THR A 103 -3.06 -7.28 -11.22
C THR A 103 -3.49 -7.02 -12.65
N ARG A 104 -2.63 -6.42 -13.48
CA ARG A 104 -2.99 -5.94 -14.83
C ARG A 104 -2.24 -6.62 -15.96
N HIS A 105 -1.19 -7.38 -15.64
CA HIS A 105 -0.30 -8.02 -16.59
C HIS A 105 0.33 -7.05 -17.61
N GLN A 106 0.39 -5.75 -17.28
CA GLN A 106 1.05 -4.74 -18.09
C GLN A 106 2.53 -4.69 -17.75
N GLU A 107 3.38 -4.82 -18.76
CA GLU A 107 4.83 -4.73 -18.64
C GLU A 107 5.32 -3.30 -18.89
N THR A 108 6.36 -2.91 -18.17
CA THR A 108 7.09 -1.65 -18.35
C THR A 108 8.57 -1.93 -18.39
N SER A 109 9.26 -1.30 -19.33
CA SER A 109 10.71 -1.42 -19.52
C SER A 109 11.34 -0.04 -19.41
N VAL A 110 12.32 0.12 -18.52
CA VAL A 110 13.03 1.39 -18.31
C VAL A 110 14.51 1.12 -18.14
N SER A 111 15.34 1.76 -18.95
CA SER A 111 16.80 1.71 -18.83
C SER A 111 17.30 2.69 -17.76
N ASN A 112 17.04 2.39 -16.50
CA ASN A 112 17.50 3.21 -15.38
C ASN A 112 17.60 2.40 -14.08
N SER A 113 18.77 2.34 -13.44
CA SER A 113 18.96 1.60 -12.19
C SER A 113 18.21 2.18 -10.99
N ARG A 114 17.93 3.50 -10.98
CA ARG A 114 17.05 4.10 -9.95
C ARG A 114 15.60 3.70 -10.13
N PHE A 115 15.16 3.37 -11.35
CA PHE A 115 13.83 2.78 -11.55
C PHE A 115 13.77 1.35 -11.00
N GLU A 116 14.82 0.55 -11.16
CA GLU A 116 14.90 -0.76 -10.50
C GLU A 116 14.86 -0.60 -8.98
N LEU A 117 15.65 0.33 -8.41
CA LEU A 117 15.66 0.62 -6.98
C LEU A 117 14.29 1.07 -6.47
N LEU A 118 13.63 1.99 -7.19
CA LEU A 118 12.26 2.42 -6.89
C LEU A 118 11.29 1.24 -6.86
N SER A 119 11.39 0.35 -7.86
CA SER A 119 10.48 -0.79 -8.00
C SER A 119 10.70 -1.83 -6.89
N VAL A 120 11.94 -2.07 -6.49
CA VAL A 120 12.31 -2.95 -5.37
C VAL A 120 11.80 -2.41 -4.05
N VAL A 121 12.08 -1.15 -3.71
CA VAL A 121 11.65 -0.55 -2.44
C VAL A 121 10.12 -0.41 -2.39
N HIS A 122 9.48 -0.09 -3.52
CA HIS A 122 8.02 -0.14 -3.63
C HIS A 122 7.47 -1.56 -3.40
N MET A 123 8.11 -2.59 -3.96
CA MET A 123 7.71 -3.99 -3.72
C MET A 123 7.83 -4.35 -2.24
N MET A 124 8.91 -3.95 -1.57
CA MET A 124 9.05 -4.13 -0.12
C MET A 124 7.88 -3.50 0.64
N ALA A 125 7.48 -2.26 0.30
CA ALA A 125 6.32 -1.63 0.89
C ALA A 125 5.03 -2.44 0.68
N MET A 126 4.79 -2.93 -0.54
CA MET A 126 3.57 -3.69 -0.85
C MET A 126 3.52 -5.04 -0.13
N VAL A 127 4.66 -5.73 -0.02
CA VAL A 127 4.76 -6.99 0.73
C VAL A 127 4.52 -6.74 2.22
N THR A 128 5.06 -5.66 2.80
CA THR A 128 4.80 -5.29 4.20
C THR A 128 3.31 -4.96 4.44
N LEU A 129 2.63 -4.29 3.49
CA LEU A 129 1.17 -4.10 3.58
C LEU A 129 0.40 -5.43 3.50
N LEU A 130 0.88 -6.38 2.70
CA LEU A 130 0.29 -7.71 2.58
C LEU A 130 0.44 -8.51 3.88
N GLU A 131 1.59 -8.42 4.55
CA GLU A 131 1.80 -9.02 5.88
C GLU A 131 0.85 -8.43 6.92
N ALA A 132 0.68 -7.10 6.93
CA ALA A 132 -0.30 -6.45 7.78
C ALA A 132 -1.72 -6.93 7.50
N ASN A 133 -2.08 -7.15 6.22
CA ASN A 133 -3.39 -7.72 5.86
C ASN A 133 -3.55 -9.13 6.44
N THR A 134 -2.53 -10.00 6.32
CA THR A 134 -2.55 -11.37 6.84
C THR A 134 -2.76 -11.41 8.36
N LEU A 135 -2.08 -10.55 9.12
CA LEU A 135 -2.30 -10.45 10.58
C LEU A 135 -3.72 -10.02 10.96
N MET A 136 -4.40 -9.30 10.06
CA MET A 136 -5.72 -8.74 10.28
C MET A 136 -6.85 -9.60 9.69
N ILE A 137 -6.54 -10.73 9.04
CA ILE A 137 -7.53 -11.72 8.63
C ILE A 137 -7.66 -12.75 9.78
N PRO A 138 -8.85 -12.90 10.40
CA PRO A 138 -9.04 -13.88 11.45
C PRO A 138 -8.84 -15.30 10.93
N GLU A 139 -8.10 -16.12 11.66
CA GLU A 139 -7.99 -17.56 11.36
C GLU A 139 -9.35 -18.25 11.56
N ASP A 140 -9.71 -19.16 10.65
CA ASP A 140 -10.85 -20.06 10.83
C ASP A 140 -10.52 -21.06 11.93
N GLN A 141 -10.87 -20.73 13.18
CA GLN A 141 -10.72 -21.67 14.30
C GLN A 141 -11.66 -22.85 14.07
N SER A 142 -11.09 -24.04 13.87
CA SER A 142 -11.82 -25.30 13.83
C SER A 142 -12.40 -25.61 15.22
N GLY A 143 -13.53 -24.99 15.57
CA GLY A 143 -14.21 -25.25 16.84
C GLY A 143 -15.21 -24.18 17.24
N ASN A 144 -16.47 -24.37 16.84
CA ASN A 144 -17.72 -23.96 17.51
C ASN A 144 -17.89 -22.56 18.16
N SER A 145 -16.98 -21.60 17.92
CA SER A 145 -17.19 -20.20 18.31
C SER A 145 -17.45 -19.37 17.05
N ASP A 146 -18.63 -18.78 16.98
CA ASP A 146 -19.11 -17.98 15.83
C ASP A 146 -18.41 -16.60 15.72
N VAL A 147 -17.28 -16.42 16.43
CA VAL A 147 -16.64 -15.12 16.65
C VAL A 147 -15.20 -15.10 16.11
N ARG A 148 -15.08 -14.77 14.83
CA ARG A 148 -13.81 -14.37 14.20
C ARG A 148 -13.25 -13.11 14.89
N THR A 149 -12.17 -13.24 15.65
CA THR A 149 -11.51 -12.10 16.35
C THR A 149 -10.01 -12.06 16.06
N VAL A 150 -9.48 -10.84 15.91
CA VAL A 150 -8.04 -10.56 15.79
C VAL A 150 -7.52 -10.13 17.15
N SER A 151 -6.38 -10.68 17.58
CA SER A 151 -5.77 -10.39 18.87
C SER A 151 -5.33 -8.91 18.99
N SER A 152 -5.20 -8.38 20.21
CA SER A 152 -4.68 -7.03 20.41
C SER A 152 -3.22 -6.88 19.98
N ASP A 153 -2.43 -7.96 20.08
CA ASP A 153 -1.01 -7.94 19.71
C ASP A 153 -0.87 -7.92 18.19
N SER A 154 -1.59 -8.79 17.47
CA SER A 154 -1.65 -8.76 15.99
C SER A 154 -2.11 -7.40 15.44
N LYS A 155 -3.02 -6.71 16.14
CA LYS A 155 -3.42 -5.33 15.78
C LYS A 155 -2.28 -4.33 15.95
N ARG A 156 -1.47 -4.44 17.00
CA ARG A 156 -0.31 -3.55 17.21
C ARG A 156 0.78 -3.85 16.18
N ASP A 157 1.10 -5.12 15.97
CA ASP A 157 2.06 -5.55 14.95
C ASP A 157 1.64 -5.09 13.55
N ALA A 158 0.34 -5.16 13.21
CA ALA A 158 -0.17 -4.64 11.95
C ALA A 158 -0.02 -3.11 11.84
N VAL A 159 -0.14 -2.36 12.94
CA VAL A 159 0.16 -0.91 12.94
C VAL A 159 1.64 -0.68 12.66
N ASP A 160 2.54 -1.41 13.31
CA ASP A 160 4.00 -1.27 13.11
C ASP A 160 4.38 -1.59 11.65
N LEU A 161 3.80 -2.63 11.06
CA LEU A 161 3.99 -2.95 9.63
C LEU A 161 3.46 -1.83 8.72
N LEU A 162 2.33 -1.20 9.04
CA LEU A 162 1.81 -0.07 8.27
C LEU A 162 2.74 1.16 8.34
N LEU A 163 3.36 1.42 9.50
CA LEU A 163 4.36 2.49 9.64
C LEU A 163 5.62 2.19 8.83
N LYS A 164 6.13 0.96 8.92
CA LYS A 164 7.27 0.47 8.13
C LYS A 164 7.01 0.59 6.62
N ALA A 165 5.84 0.15 6.16
CA ALA A 165 5.44 0.28 4.75
C ALA A 165 5.40 1.74 4.29
N SER A 166 4.88 2.64 5.14
CA SER A 166 4.86 4.07 4.83
C SER A 166 6.28 4.68 4.79
N GLY A 167 7.22 4.19 5.61
CA GLY A 167 8.63 4.59 5.58
C GLY A 167 9.32 4.26 4.25
N TYR A 168 9.11 3.04 3.74
CA TYR A 168 9.58 2.67 2.40
C TYR A 168 9.01 3.60 1.30
N LEU A 169 7.73 3.92 1.36
CA LEU A 169 7.08 4.79 0.38
C LEU A 169 7.56 6.24 0.49
N GLU A 170 7.80 6.74 1.71
CA GLU A 170 8.38 8.06 1.92
C GLU A 170 9.78 8.14 1.30
N PHE A 171 10.61 7.12 1.52
CA PHE A 171 11.93 7.01 0.91
C PHE A 171 11.87 7.00 -0.62
N CYS A 172 10.95 6.23 -1.20
CA CYS A 172 10.71 6.23 -2.65
C CYS A 172 10.42 7.63 -3.20
N ILE A 173 9.60 8.42 -2.49
CA ILE A 173 9.19 9.76 -2.92
C ILE A 173 10.35 10.76 -2.77
N ARG A 174 10.98 10.80 -1.58
CA ARG A 174 11.93 11.85 -1.19
C ARG A 174 13.34 11.61 -1.71
N GLU A 175 13.79 10.35 -1.70
CA GLU A 175 15.19 10.00 -1.96
C GLU A 175 15.37 9.36 -3.33
N ILE A 176 14.39 8.61 -3.86
CA ILE A 176 14.56 7.95 -5.16
C ILE A 176 13.96 8.81 -6.30
N LEU A 177 12.68 9.15 -6.22
CA LEU A 177 11.96 9.84 -7.30
C LEU A 177 12.55 11.22 -7.59
N THR A 178 13.03 11.96 -6.59
CA THR A 178 13.68 13.27 -6.77
C THR A 178 14.91 13.20 -7.68
N HIS A 179 15.56 12.04 -7.77
CA HIS A 179 16.77 11.80 -8.55
C HIS A 179 16.55 11.05 -9.87
N ILE A 180 15.30 10.75 -10.24
CA ILE A 180 14.95 10.21 -11.57
C ILE A 180 14.72 11.37 -12.55
N PRO A 181 15.38 11.38 -13.73
CA PRO A 181 15.20 12.42 -14.74
C PRO A 181 13.73 12.57 -15.21
N PRO A 182 13.26 13.78 -15.57
CA PRO A 182 11.88 14.01 -16.00
C PRO A 182 11.44 13.14 -17.20
N GLU A 183 12.34 12.90 -18.15
CA GLU A 183 12.04 12.05 -19.31
C GLU A 183 11.85 10.57 -18.92
N THR A 184 12.56 10.11 -17.90
CA THR A 184 12.39 8.77 -17.32
C THR A 184 11.11 8.71 -16.49
N LYS A 185 10.77 9.77 -15.74
CA LYS A 185 9.50 9.86 -14.98
C LYS A 185 8.27 9.68 -15.87
N LYS A 186 8.29 10.20 -17.10
CA LYS A 186 7.20 10.02 -18.07
C LYS A 186 7.01 8.57 -18.51
N LYS A 187 8.05 7.74 -18.41
CA LYS A 187 8.03 6.31 -18.74
C LYS A 187 7.66 5.43 -17.55
N LEU A 188 7.61 5.99 -16.34
CA LEU A 188 7.27 5.21 -15.16
C LEU A 188 5.86 4.62 -15.29
N PRO A 189 5.65 3.40 -14.74
CA PRO A 189 4.31 2.89 -14.54
C PRO A 189 3.47 3.93 -13.82
N LYS A 190 2.20 4.05 -14.18
CA LYS A 190 1.27 4.90 -13.44
C LYS A 190 1.28 4.54 -11.93
N ASP A 191 1.49 3.22 -11.64
CA ASP A 191 1.96 2.58 -10.38
C ASP A 191 2.74 3.52 -9.44
N LEU A 192 3.76 4.13 -10.04
CA LEU A 192 4.89 4.73 -9.36
C LEU A 192 4.95 6.25 -9.54
N GLN A 193 3.82 6.86 -9.95
CA GLN A 193 3.72 8.32 -9.95
C GLN A 193 3.73 8.86 -8.53
N GLU A 194 4.37 10.00 -8.32
CA GLU A 194 4.57 10.63 -7.01
C GLU A 194 3.27 10.74 -6.20
N GLY A 195 2.21 11.33 -6.78
CA GLY A 195 0.92 11.48 -6.10
C GLY A 195 0.20 10.15 -5.83
N VAL A 196 0.52 9.08 -6.57
CA VAL A 196 0.02 7.73 -6.24
C VAL A 196 0.77 7.19 -5.04
N LEU A 197 2.10 7.22 -5.04
CA LEU A 197 2.91 6.75 -3.92
C LEU A 197 2.58 7.50 -2.63
N GLU A 198 2.40 8.82 -2.71
CA GLU A 198 2.01 9.66 -1.58
C GLU A 198 0.62 9.27 -1.05
N ALA A 199 -0.34 9.00 -1.94
CA ALA A 199 -1.65 8.51 -1.53
C ALA A 199 -1.59 7.15 -0.82
N ILE A 200 -0.72 6.23 -1.28
CA ILE A 200 -0.53 4.92 -0.64
C ILE A 200 0.12 5.06 0.75
N LEU A 201 1.14 5.91 0.87
CA LEU A 201 1.79 6.25 2.14
C LEU A 201 0.75 6.75 3.15
N ILE A 202 -0.03 7.76 2.76
CA ILE A 202 -1.04 8.37 3.62
C ILE A 202 -2.16 7.38 3.94
N GLN A 203 -2.55 6.53 2.98
CA GLN A 203 -3.47 5.43 3.21
C GLN A 203 -2.97 4.47 4.30
N ALA A 204 -1.69 4.10 4.31
CA ALA A 204 -1.14 3.20 5.32
C ALA A 204 -1.28 3.81 6.73
N LEU A 205 -0.97 5.09 6.88
CA LEU A 205 -1.18 5.85 8.13
C LEU A 205 -2.67 5.92 8.53
N GLY A 206 -3.56 6.13 7.55
CA GLY A 206 -5.01 6.12 7.78
C GLY A 206 -5.54 4.77 8.27
N GLN A 207 -5.06 3.66 7.69
CA GLN A 207 -5.40 2.30 8.12
C GLN A 207 -4.84 2.01 9.52
N GLY A 208 -3.62 2.45 9.83
CA GLY A 208 -3.04 2.30 11.17
C GLY A 208 -3.84 3.05 12.24
N THR A 209 -4.30 4.25 11.90
CA THR A 209 -5.16 5.07 12.78
C THR A 209 -6.52 4.41 13.02
N GLU A 210 -7.08 3.73 12.02
CA GLU A 210 -8.31 2.95 12.17
C GLU A 210 -8.14 1.81 13.17
N ILE A 211 -7.03 1.08 13.08
CA ILE A 211 -6.72 -0.02 14.00
C ILE A 211 -6.54 0.52 15.42
N GLN A 212 -5.85 1.65 15.60
CA GLN A 212 -5.72 2.33 16.89
C GLN A 212 -7.08 2.78 17.45
N LEU A 213 -7.99 3.27 16.61
CA LEU A 213 -9.35 3.61 17.01
C LEU A 213 -10.13 2.36 17.45
N GLY A 214 -9.97 1.24 16.74
CA GLY A 214 -10.53 -0.06 17.14
C GLY A 214 -10.05 -0.50 18.53
N LEU A 215 -8.74 -0.45 18.77
CA LEU A 215 -8.14 -0.74 20.09
C LEU A 215 -8.67 0.22 21.18
N ALA A 216 -8.84 1.50 20.87
CA ALA A 216 -9.43 2.46 21.79
C ALA A 216 -10.91 2.14 22.09
N VAL A 217 -11.68 1.68 21.12
CA VAL A 217 -13.08 1.26 21.34
C VAL A 217 -13.17 0.06 22.29
N GLU A 218 -12.28 -0.91 22.12
CA GLU A 218 -12.19 -2.13 22.96
C GLU A 218 -11.67 -1.84 24.38
N SER A 219 -10.93 -0.74 24.55
CA SER A 219 -10.37 -0.34 25.84
C SER A 219 -11.36 0.44 26.72
N GLN A 220 -11.57 -0.05 27.95
CA GLN A 220 -12.32 0.67 28.98
C GLN A 220 -11.63 1.97 29.44
N LYS A 221 -10.30 2.09 29.23
CA LYS A 221 -9.50 3.24 29.67
C LYS A 221 -9.53 4.40 28.66
N ALA A 222 -9.91 4.16 27.42
CA ALA A 222 -9.89 5.19 26.38
C ALA A 222 -11.10 6.13 26.49
N SER A 223 -10.83 7.42 26.69
CA SER A 223 -11.87 8.45 26.77
C SER A 223 -12.54 8.71 25.41
N LEU A 224 -13.74 9.32 25.44
CA LEU A 224 -14.39 9.78 24.20
C LEU A 224 -13.53 10.79 23.43
N SER A 225 -12.77 11.63 24.13
CA SER A 225 -11.87 12.61 23.50
C SER A 225 -10.78 11.92 22.68
N VAL A 226 -10.23 10.81 23.18
CA VAL A 226 -9.24 10.00 22.43
C VAL A 226 -9.88 9.38 21.18
N LYS A 227 -11.09 8.82 21.30
CA LYS A 227 -11.83 8.21 20.17
C LYS A 227 -12.19 9.25 19.10
N ARG A 228 -12.66 10.44 19.51
CA ARG A 228 -12.93 11.57 18.60
C ARG A 228 -11.65 12.00 17.88
N ARG A 229 -10.55 12.17 18.62
CA ARG A 229 -9.26 12.58 18.05
C ARG A 229 -8.82 11.61 16.96
N LEU A 230 -8.75 10.31 17.27
CA LEU A 230 -8.34 9.28 16.30
C LEU A 230 -9.26 9.25 15.07
N ALA A 231 -10.58 9.40 15.23
CA ALA A 231 -11.50 9.47 14.09
C ALA A 231 -11.28 10.71 13.21
N CYS A 232 -10.95 11.86 13.81
CA CYS A 232 -10.64 13.09 13.07
C CYS A 232 -9.26 13.04 12.39
N GLU A 233 -8.26 12.42 13.03
CA GLU A 233 -6.95 12.14 12.41
C GLU A 233 -7.13 11.20 11.20
N GLN A 234 -7.91 10.11 11.34
CA GLN A 234 -8.23 9.20 10.24
C GLN A 234 -8.89 9.93 9.06
N LEU A 235 -9.86 10.81 9.34
CA LEU A 235 -10.50 11.65 8.32
C LEU A 235 -9.49 12.56 7.60
N SER A 236 -8.56 13.14 8.36
CA SER A 236 -7.52 14.02 7.82
C SER A 236 -6.58 13.28 6.88
N TYR A 237 -6.12 12.07 7.23
CA TYR A 237 -5.33 11.23 6.33
C TYR A 237 -6.08 10.93 5.02
N TYR A 238 -7.32 10.43 5.08
CA TYR A 238 -8.03 10.11 3.84
C TYR A 238 -8.40 11.35 3.00
N SER A 239 -8.54 12.52 3.63
CA SER A 239 -8.67 13.79 2.91
C SER A 239 -7.40 14.10 2.12
N GLN A 240 -6.23 13.98 2.75
CA GLN A 240 -4.94 14.20 2.10
C GLN A 240 -4.68 13.19 0.98
N ALA A 241 -4.93 11.90 1.22
CA ALA A 241 -4.78 10.85 0.20
C ALA A 241 -5.68 11.11 -1.02
N HIS A 242 -6.91 11.61 -0.80
CA HIS A 242 -7.80 12.00 -1.90
C HIS A 242 -7.24 13.18 -2.71
N CYS A 243 -6.67 14.19 -2.03
CA CYS A 243 -6.00 15.31 -2.69
C CYS A 243 -4.82 14.86 -3.55
N CYS A 244 -4.01 13.90 -3.09
CA CYS A 244 -2.90 13.34 -3.88
C CYS A 244 -3.42 12.67 -5.16
N LEU A 245 -4.45 11.82 -5.06
CA LEU A 245 -5.01 11.10 -6.22
C LEU A 245 -5.74 11.99 -7.22
N THR A 246 -6.41 13.05 -6.76
CA THR A 246 -7.15 13.97 -7.65
C THR A 246 -6.24 14.79 -8.56
N ARG A 247 -4.96 14.94 -8.18
CA ARG A 247 -3.92 15.60 -8.96
C ARG A 247 -3.28 14.69 -10.02
N CYS A 248 -3.56 13.39 -9.98
CA CYS A 248 -3.03 12.41 -10.94
C CYS A 248 -3.92 12.29 -12.19
N ASP A 249 -3.35 11.88 -13.32
CA ASP A 249 -4.10 11.69 -14.58
C ASP A 249 -5.15 10.57 -14.43
N ARG A 250 -6.43 10.95 -14.59
CA ARG A 250 -7.61 10.10 -14.41
C ARG A 250 -8.03 9.35 -15.67
N SER A 251 -7.29 9.49 -16.78
CA SER A 251 -7.71 9.07 -18.11
C SER A 251 -8.09 7.58 -18.21
N HIS A 252 -7.47 6.68 -17.44
CA HIS A 252 -7.68 5.22 -17.56
C HIS A 252 -7.95 4.53 -16.20
N GLY A 253 -8.58 3.35 -16.22
CA GLY A 253 -9.15 2.62 -15.06
C GLY A 253 -8.22 2.35 -13.86
N TYR A 254 -6.92 2.53 -14.08
CA TYR A 254 -5.80 2.59 -13.14
C TYR A 254 -6.12 3.07 -11.70
N GLY A 255 -6.57 4.31 -11.54
CA GLY A 255 -6.81 4.89 -10.21
C GLY A 255 -8.18 4.59 -9.62
N LYS A 256 -9.06 3.87 -10.34
CA LYS A 256 -10.48 3.78 -9.95
C LYS A 256 -10.68 2.98 -8.68
N LYS A 257 -10.06 1.79 -8.54
CA LYS A 257 -10.21 0.97 -7.33
C LYS A 257 -9.62 1.67 -6.11
N HIS A 258 -8.39 2.18 -6.21
CA HIS A 258 -7.75 2.96 -5.14
C HIS A 258 -8.57 4.20 -4.76
N LEU A 259 -9.08 4.96 -5.74
CA LEU A 259 -9.95 6.11 -5.47
C LEU A 259 -11.27 5.72 -4.77
N TRP A 260 -11.88 4.60 -5.17
CA TRP A 260 -13.06 4.08 -4.48
C TRP A 260 -12.76 3.65 -3.05
N PHE A 261 -11.59 3.04 -2.82
CA PHE A 261 -11.13 2.71 -1.48
C PHE A 261 -10.98 3.98 -0.62
N ILE A 262 -10.24 4.97 -1.10
CA ILE A 262 -10.06 6.25 -0.37
C ILE A 262 -11.41 6.92 -0.12
N LYS A 263 -12.31 6.94 -1.11
CA LYS A 263 -13.66 7.50 -0.91
C LYS A 263 -14.45 6.74 0.14
N TRP A 264 -14.42 5.41 0.11
CA TRP A 264 -15.09 4.57 1.09
C TRP A 264 -14.57 4.85 2.50
N LYS A 265 -13.26 4.80 2.71
CA LYS A 265 -12.65 5.04 4.01
C LYS A 265 -12.78 6.48 4.50
N TYR A 266 -12.74 7.46 3.60
CA TYR A 266 -13.06 8.85 3.92
C TYR A 266 -14.47 8.99 4.51
N LEU A 267 -15.48 8.36 3.89
CA LEU A 267 -16.85 8.44 4.36
C LEU A 267 -17.03 7.74 5.71
N GLU A 268 -16.39 6.59 5.93
CA GLU A 268 -16.39 5.92 7.24
C GLU A 268 -15.70 6.75 8.32
N ALA A 269 -14.52 7.30 8.04
CA ALA A 269 -13.79 8.15 8.98
C ALA A 269 -14.58 9.41 9.33
N LYS A 270 -15.24 10.03 8.33
CA LYS A 270 -16.11 11.19 8.54
C LYS A 270 -17.33 10.86 9.39
N ALA A 271 -17.96 9.70 9.14
CA ALA A 271 -19.05 9.22 9.97
C ALA A 271 -18.62 8.99 11.42
N ALA A 272 -17.45 8.35 11.63
CA ALA A 272 -16.87 8.15 12.95
C ALA A 272 -16.56 9.46 13.68
N ALA A 273 -15.99 10.44 12.96
CA ALA A 273 -15.65 11.75 13.49
C ALA A 273 -16.91 12.49 13.98
N TYR A 274 -17.96 12.57 13.16
CA TYR A 274 -19.24 13.16 13.56
C TYR A 274 -19.90 12.39 14.70
N TYR A 275 -19.85 11.06 14.69
CA TYR A 275 -20.42 10.25 15.77
C TYR A 275 -19.78 10.57 17.13
N TYR A 276 -18.44 10.52 17.22
CA TYR A 276 -17.75 10.83 18.47
C TYR A 276 -17.80 12.32 18.84
N HIS A 277 -17.86 13.21 17.85
CA HIS A 277 -18.10 14.63 18.10
C HIS A 277 -19.49 14.85 18.71
N GLY A 278 -20.53 14.28 18.11
CA GLY A 278 -21.90 14.32 18.63
C GLY A 278 -22.01 13.77 20.05
N LEU A 279 -21.33 12.65 20.37
CA LEU A 279 -21.31 12.11 21.73
C LEU A 279 -20.65 13.04 22.77
N ILE A 280 -19.71 13.88 22.36
CA ILE A 280 -19.09 14.87 23.25
C ILE A 280 -20.00 16.09 23.38
N THR A 281 -20.53 16.60 22.27
CA THR A 281 -21.43 17.75 22.25
C THR A 281 -22.72 17.48 23.02
N ASP A 282 -23.25 16.26 22.95
CA ASP A 282 -24.45 15.81 23.69
C ASP A 282 -24.28 15.84 25.21
N LYS A 283 -23.05 15.92 25.73
CA LYS A 283 -22.78 16.12 27.16
C LYS A 283 -22.80 17.60 27.58
N GLY A 284 -22.97 18.51 26.63
CA GLY A 284 -23.16 19.93 26.89
C GLY A 284 -24.47 20.21 27.61
N ASN A 285 -24.52 21.31 28.35
CA ASN A 285 -25.68 21.67 29.17
C ASN A 285 -26.64 22.63 28.45
N ASN A 286 -26.29 23.13 27.26
CA ASN A 286 -27.11 24.10 26.54
C ASN A 286 -28.06 23.41 25.54
N PRO A 287 -29.28 23.93 25.31
CA PRO A 287 -30.18 23.41 24.29
C PRO A 287 -29.58 23.37 22.87
N SER A 288 -28.74 24.34 22.52
CA SER A 288 -27.98 24.38 21.27
C SER A 288 -27.02 23.20 21.11
N ASP A 289 -26.51 22.66 22.21
CA ASP A 289 -25.61 21.50 22.21
C ASP A 289 -26.40 20.24 21.83
N SER A 290 -27.65 20.12 22.31
CA SER A 290 -28.54 19.01 21.96
C SER A 290 -28.88 19.01 20.47
N VAL A 291 -29.16 20.19 19.90
CA VAL A 291 -29.45 20.31 18.46
C VAL A 291 -28.22 20.00 17.62
N SER A 292 -27.07 20.57 17.97
CA SER A 292 -25.78 20.27 17.31
C SER A 292 -25.42 18.79 17.35
N ALA A 293 -25.66 18.13 18.49
CA ALA A 293 -25.46 16.70 18.64
C ALA A 293 -26.36 15.88 17.70
N VAL A 294 -27.66 16.23 17.58
CA VAL A 294 -28.56 15.51 16.66
C VAL A 294 -28.14 15.71 15.20
N CYS A 295 -27.69 16.91 14.83
CA CYS A 295 -27.12 17.16 13.49
C CYS A 295 -25.92 16.25 13.21
N CYS A 296 -25.01 16.11 14.18
CA CYS A 296 -23.86 15.23 14.07
C CYS A 296 -24.26 13.77 13.88
N PHE A 297 -25.25 13.28 14.63
CA PHE A 297 -25.71 11.90 14.51
C PHE A 297 -26.42 11.64 13.18
N ALA A 298 -27.25 12.58 12.71
CA ALA A 298 -27.88 12.49 11.39
C ALA A 298 -26.85 12.49 10.25
N ALA A 299 -25.82 13.33 10.35
CA ALA A 299 -24.71 13.36 9.40
C ALA A 299 -23.92 12.05 9.41
N ALA A 300 -23.59 11.52 10.60
CA ALA A 300 -22.89 10.27 10.76
C ALA A 300 -23.66 9.09 10.12
N GLU A 301 -24.98 9.02 10.33
CA GLU A 301 -25.82 7.99 9.73
C GLU A 301 -25.88 8.09 8.21
N GLY A 302 -26.08 9.30 7.65
CA GLY A 302 -26.09 9.53 6.21
C GLY A 302 -24.75 9.16 5.55
N LEU A 303 -23.63 9.59 6.14
CA LEU A 303 -22.28 9.28 5.66
C LEU A 303 -21.99 7.78 5.72
N LEU A 304 -22.42 7.09 6.78
CA LEU A 304 -22.29 5.64 6.89
C LEU A 304 -23.12 4.90 5.82
N ALA A 305 -24.31 5.42 5.47
CA ALA A 305 -25.10 4.84 4.39
C ALA A 305 -24.43 5.04 3.02
N GLU A 306 -23.80 6.20 2.78
CA GLU A 306 -23.02 6.46 1.58
C GLU A 306 -21.74 5.64 1.51
N SER A 307 -21.07 5.42 2.65
CA SER A 307 -19.84 4.63 2.71
C SER A 307 -20.07 3.20 2.23
N LYS A 308 -21.22 2.60 2.56
CA LYS A 308 -21.62 1.27 2.07
C LYS A 308 -21.72 1.22 0.54
N LYS A 309 -22.24 2.27 -0.10
CA LYS A 309 -22.29 2.37 -1.57
C LYS A 309 -20.88 2.49 -2.18
N ALA A 310 -20.01 3.27 -1.53
CA ALA A 310 -18.61 3.39 -1.95
C ALA A 310 -17.83 2.08 -1.79
N CYS A 311 -18.06 1.34 -0.70
CA CYS A 311 -17.51 -0.02 -0.48
C CYS A 311 -17.90 -0.98 -1.59
N LEU A 312 -19.19 -1.01 -1.98
CA LEU A 312 -19.66 -1.82 -3.11
C LEU A 312 -18.95 -1.43 -4.42
N SER A 313 -18.80 -0.12 -4.67
CA SER A 313 -18.10 0.39 -5.85
C SER A 313 -16.62 -0.02 -5.87
N PHE A 314 -15.96 -0.02 -4.71
CA PHE A 314 -14.61 -0.53 -4.53
C PHE A 314 -14.51 -2.04 -4.81
N CYS A 315 -15.44 -2.83 -4.28
CA CYS A 315 -15.44 -4.28 -4.45
C CYS A 315 -15.66 -4.70 -5.90
N LEU A 316 -16.50 -3.97 -6.62
CA LEU A 316 -16.80 -4.20 -8.04
C LEU A 316 -15.74 -3.65 -9.00
N ALA A 317 -14.87 -2.75 -8.54
CA ALA A 317 -13.76 -2.25 -9.36
C ALA A 317 -12.66 -3.32 -9.48
N ASP A 318 -12.10 -3.46 -10.68
CA ASP A 318 -11.07 -4.46 -10.97
C ASP A 318 -9.76 -4.21 -10.18
N PRO A 319 -9.12 -5.27 -9.66
CA PRO A 319 -9.61 -6.65 -9.63
C PRO A 319 -10.77 -6.80 -8.62
N VAL A 320 -11.81 -7.55 -8.97
CA VAL A 320 -12.98 -7.76 -8.10
C VAL A 320 -12.55 -8.39 -6.77
N SER A 321 -13.05 -7.85 -5.66
CA SER A 321 -12.75 -8.31 -4.30
C SER A 321 -14.03 -8.70 -3.56
N ARG A 322 -13.91 -9.53 -2.51
CA ARG A 322 -15.04 -9.81 -1.63
C ARG A 322 -15.41 -8.53 -0.89
N ILE A 323 -16.68 -8.41 -0.51
CA ILE A 323 -17.10 -7.42 0.45
C ILE A 323 -16.39 -7.73 1.77
N PRO A 324 -15.57 -6.82 2.29
CA PRO A 324 -14.90 -7.03 3.57
C PRO A 324 -15.94 -7.25 4.68
N PRO A 325 -15.78 -8.25 5.55
CA PRO A 325 -16.65 -8.39 6.71
C PRO A 325 -16.50 -7.16 7.62
N TYR A 326 -17.55 -6.80 8.34
CA TYR A 326 -17.43 -5.76 9.37
C TYR A 326 -16.59 -6.27 10.54
N TRP A 327 -15.39 -5.71 10.70
CA TRP A 327 -14.49 -5.99 11.81
C TRP A 327 -14.04 -4.69 12.49
N GLY A 328 -13.33 -4.82 13.61
CA GLY A 328 -12.73 -3.70 14.33
C GLY A 328 -13.73 -2.61 14.71
N VAL A 329 -13.32 -1.35 14.55
CA VAL A 329 -14.16 -0.18 14.88
C VAL A 329 -15.45 -0.16 14.07
N MET A 330 -15.43 -0.59 12.80
CA MET A 330 -16.60 -0.50 11.93
C MET A 330 -17.70 -1.49 12.30
N LYS A 331 -17.38 -2.62 12.94
CA LYS A 331 -18.38 -3.51 13.54
C LYS A 331 -19.19 -2.77 14.62
N TYR A 332 -18.51 -2.04 15.50
CA TYR A 332 -19.13 -1.23 16.55
C TYR A 332 -19.94 -0.06 15.97
N LEU A 333 -19.35 0.71 15.04
CA LEU A 333 -19.98 1.91 14.50
C LEU A 333 -21.20 1.60 13.62
N ASN A 334 -21.18 0.50 12.86
CA ASN A 334 -22.35 0.09 12.06
C ASN A 334 -23.59 -0.21 12.90
N GLN A 335 -23.39 -0.66 14.14
CA GLN A 335 -24.49 -0.87 15.09
C GLN A 335 -24.86 0.42 15.80
N LYS A 336 -23.86 1.15 16.31
CA LYS A 336 -24.10 2.26 17.25
C LYS A 336 -24.53 3.56 16.60
N ILE A 337 -24.06 3.87 15.39
CA ILE A 337 -24.45 5.11 14.70
C ILE A 337 -25.98 5.14 14.47
N PRO A 338 -26.61 4.14 13.82
CA PRO A 338 -28.06 4.16 13.59
C PRO A 338 -28.88 4.11 14.89
N GLU A 339 -28.44 3.31 15.88
CA GLU A 339 -29.09 3.22 17.19
C GLU A 339 -29.14 4.58 17.89
N VAL A 340 -28.00 5.29 17.93
CA VAL A 340 -27.90 6.59 18.58
C VAL A 340 -28.64 7.67 17.80
N ALA A 341 -28.51 7.69 16.46
CA ALA A 341 -29.20 8.64 15.59
C ALA A 341 -30.72 8.55 15.75
N SER A 342 -31.29 7.34 15.67
CA SER A 342 -32.73 7.10 15.85
C SER A 342 -33.21 7.55 17.23
N ARG A 343 -32.54 7.12 18.30
CA ARG A 343 -32.90 7.49 19.68
C ARG A 343 -32.83 9.00 19.93
N LYS A 344 -31.79 9.68 19.42
CA LYS A 344 -31.59 11.12 19.61
C LYS A 344 -32.56 11.94 18.77
N SER A 345 -32.86 11.50 17.55
CA SER A 345 -33.91 12.09 16.71
C SER A 345 -35.28 12.02 17.39
N GLN A 346 -35.63 10.89 18.02
CA GLN A 346 -36.88 10.78 18.79
C GLN A 346 -36.92 11.70 20.01
N MET A 347 -35.79 11.88 20.69
CA MET A 347 -35.72 12.68 21.92
C MET A 347 -35.68 14.20 21.66
N TYR A 348 -35.03 14.64 20.59
CA TYR A 348 -34.78 16.07 20.32
C TYR A 348 -35.32 16.54 18.96
N GLY A 349 -36.04 15.70 18.21
CA GLY A 349 -36.57 16.02 16.88
C GLY A 349 -37.45 17.27 16.86
N TYR A 350 -38.17 17.54 17.94
CA TYR A 350 -38.96 18.76 18.10
C TYR A 350 -38.12 20.04 18.10
N LEU A 351 -36.86 20.00 18.54
CA LEU A 351 -35.96 21.15 18.53
C LEU A 351 -35.49 21.48 17.10
N LEU A 352 -35.26 20.45 16.28
CA LEU A 352 -34.92 20.61 14.85
C LEU A 352 -36.06 21.25 14.06
N GLU A 353 -37.31 20.93 14.39
CA GLU A 353 -38.49 21.54 13.76
C GLU A 353 -38.66 23.02 14.12
N GLN A 354 -38.17 23.44 15.30
CA GLN A 354 -38.22 24.81 15.80
C GLN A 354 -37.09 25.68 15.23
N GLU A 355 -35.86 25.15 15.11
CA GLU A 355 -34.69 25.86 14.55
C GLU A 355 -34.65 25.86 13.00
N LYS A 356 -35.79 25.99 12.33
CA LYS A 356 -36.04 25.74 10.89
C LYS A 356 -35.25 26.58 9.84
N ALA A 357 -34.10 27.14 10.16
CA ALA A 357 -33.26 27.88 9.23
C ALA A 357 -31.77 27.49 9.34
N LEU A 358 -31.26 26.85 8.27
CA LEU A 358 -29.84 26.74 7.92
C LEU A 358 -28.93 26.06 8.96
N GLN A 359 -28.98 24.73 9.05
CA GLN A 359 -27.93 23.99 9.77
C GLN A 359 -26.83 23.55 8.80
N THR A 360 -25.86 24.44 8.61
CA THR A 360 -24.51 24.00 8.25
C THR A 360 -24.05 23.00 9.31
N LEU A 361 -23.51 21.86 8.87
CA LEU A 361 -23.00 20.85 9.80
C LEU A 361 -21.96 21.49 10.73
N PRO A 362 -21.94 21.12 12.03
CA PRO A 362 -20.91 21.60 12.94
C PRO A 362 -19.51 21.26 12.41
N ASP A 363 -18.60 22.23 12.48
CA ASP A 363 -17.22 22.00 12.08
C ASP A 363 -16.57 20.93 12.97
N LEU A 364 -15.90 19.97 12.33
CA LEU A 364 -15.13 18.97 13.05
C LEU A 364 -13.81 19.58 13.54
N PRO A 365 -13.36 19.24 14.76
CA PRO A 365 -12.09 19.71 15.27
C PRO A 365 -10.92 19.12 14.48
N GLU A 366 -9.91 19.94 14.22
CA GLU A 366 -8.64 19.51 13.65
C GLU A 366 -7.66 19.11 14.75
N PHE A 367 -6.86 18.07 14.50
CA PHE A 367 -5.85 17.58 15.43
C PHE A 367 -4.52 17.34 14.71
N PRO A 368 -3.38 17.51 15.40
CA PRO A 368 -2.10 17.04 14.88
C PRO A 368 -2.14 15.53 14.61
N LEU A 369 -1.57 15.13 13.48
CA LEU A 369 -1.44 13.75 13.08
C LEU A 369 -0.39 13.02 13.95
N SER A 370 -0.82 11.95 14.62
CA SER A 370 0.01 11.23 15.60
C SER A 370 0.93 10.21 14.94
N LEU A 371 0.43 9.46 13.95
CA LEU A 371 1.25 8.49 13.20
C LEU A 371 2.13 9.19 12.17
N ARG A 372 3.32 8.66 11.94
CA ARG A 372 4.27 9.12 10.92
C ARG A 372 4.96 7.91 10.30
N PRO A 373 5.46 8.03 9.07
CA PRO A 373 6.31 7.00 8.51
C PRO A 373 7.49 6.68 9.41
N ASP A 374 7.87 5.41 9.44
CA ASP A 374 9.11 5.01 10.08
C ASP A 374 10.30 5.51 9.27
N ASP A 375 11.37 5.89 9.97
CA ASP A 375 12.61 6.27 9.32
C ASP A 375 13.21 5.04 8.62
N TYR A 376 13.27 5.10 7.28
CA TYR A 376 13.90 4.07 6.48
C TYR A 376 15.21 4.56 5.88
N GLN A 377 16.25 3.72 5.97
CA GLN A 377 17.55 3.94 5.36
C GLN A 377 17.93 2.72 4.52
N LEU A 378 18.58 2.96 3.39
CA LEU A 378 19.14 1.89 2.58
C LEU A 378 20.24 1.15 3.36
N PRO A 379 20.38 -0.18 3.17
CA PRO A 379 21.52 -0.92 3.69
C PRO A 379 22.83 -0.44 3.07
N GLU A 380 23.95 -0.81 3.69
CA GLU A 380 25.27 -0.56 3.14
C GLU A 380 25.44 -1.26 1.77
N ILE A 381 26.24 -0.64 0.90
CA ILE A 381 26.58 -1.21 -0.40
C ILE A 381 27.35 -2.52 -0.19
N ASP A 382 27.04 -3.53 -1.01
CA ASP A 382 27.73 -4.83 -0.92
C ASP A 382 29.26 -4.62 -1.03
N PRO A 383 30.07 -5.12 -0.07
CA PRO A 383 31.52 -4.97 -0.07
C PRO A 383 32.21 -5.50 -1.32
N ALA A 384 31.55 -6.38 -2.09
CA ALA A 384 32.03 -6.81 -3.39
C ALA A 384 32.41 -5.60 -4.25
N TRP A 385 31.63 -4.51 -4.23
CA TRP A 385 31.91 -3.31 -5.03
C TRP A 385 33.24 -2.59 -4.71
N ASP A 386 33.86 -2.84 -3.57
CA ASP A 386 35.14 -2.20 -3.15
C ASP A 386 36.38 -3.09 -3.35
N GLN A 387 36.23 -4.26 -3.97
CA GLN A 387 37.38 -5.12 -4.25
C GLN A 387 38.26 -4.47 -5.33
N GLU A 388 39.39 -3.89 -4.89
CA GLU A 388 40.35 -3.17 -5.73
C GLU A 388 40.82 -4.04 -6.91
N LYS A 389 40.50 -3.58 -8.12
CA LYS A 389 40.89 -4.12 -9.43
C LYS A 389 40.13 -5.38 -9.82
N TRP A 390 38.93 -5.17 -10.34
CA TRP A 390 38.42 -6.04 -11.37
C TRP A 390 39.40 -5.98 -12.55
N GLU A 391 40.27 -6.98 -12.66
CA GLU A 391 40.93 -7.27 -13.93
C GLU A 391 39.80 -7.59 -14.90
N ILE A 392 39.32 -6.56 -15.60
CA ILE A 392 38.48 -6.75 -16.77
C ILE A 392 39.36 -7.57 -17.69
N GLU A 393 39.06 -8.86 -17.83
CA GLU A 393 39.63 -9.72 -18.87
C GLU A 393 39.23 -9.09 -20.21
N SER A 394 40.00 -8.09 -20.62
CA SER A 394 39.99 -7.56 -21.96
C SER A 394 40.44 -8.73 -22.81
N GLN A 395 39.48 -9.45 -23.39
CA GLN A 395 39.75 -10.35 -24.51
C GLN A 395 40.43 -9.49 -25.57
N THR A 396 41.77 -9.54 -25.57
CA THR A 396 42.54 -8.77 -26.52
C THR A 396 42.15 -9.22 -27.91
N LEU A 397 41.85 -8.28 -28.80
CA LEU A 397 41.55 -8.46 -30.23
C LEU A 397 42.53 -9.38 -31.00
N LYS A 398 43.63 -9.80 -30.38
CA LYS A 398 44.65 -10.70 -30.95
C LYS A 398 44.22 -12.16 -31.08
N GLU A 399 43.21 -12.63 -30.34
CA GLU A 399 42.78 -14.04 -30.44
C GLU A 399 41.90 -14.31 -31.67
N HIS A 400 41.21 -13.30 -32.21
CA HIS A 400 40.39 -13.45 -33.43
C HIS A 400 41.17 -13.34 -34.75
N LEU A 401 42.47 -12.98 -34.70
CA LEU A 401 43.30 -12.83 -35.91
C LEU A 401 44.18 -14.04 -36.20
N LYS A 402 44.21 -15.06 -35.34
CA LYS A 402 45.02 -16.28 -35.55
C LYS A 402 44.29 -17.40 -36.31
N ASP A 403 42.98 -17.31 -36.47
CA ASP A 403 42.19 -18.36 -37.14
C ASP A 403 42.04 -18.16 -38.66
N GLN A 404 42.69 -17.13 -39.25
CA GLN A 404 42.58 -16.83 -40.69
C GLN A 404 43.85 -17.05 -41.53
N GLU A 405 44.99 -17.43 -40.95
CA GLU A 405 46.24 -17.61 -41.73
C GLU A 405 46.57 -19.05 -42.15
N ASP A 406 45.86 -20.08 -41.66
CA ASP A 406 46.25 -21.49 -41.89
C ASP A 406 45.32 -22.29 -42.85
N VAL A 407 44.77 -21.67 -43.90
CA VAL A 407 44.12 -22.44 -44.99
C VAL A 407 44.36 -21.82 -46.37
N ILE A 408 45.61 -21.59 -46.78
CA ILE A 408 45.99 -21.64 -48.20
C ILE A 408 47.46 -22.11 -48.28
N GLU A 409 47.69 -23.39 -48.58
CA GLU A 409 48.66 -23.80 -49.61
C GLU A 409 48.65 -25.32 -49.89
N LEU A 410 48.55 -25.60 -51.20
CA LEU A 410 48.78 -26.84 -51.98
C LEU A 410 47.73 -27.96 -51.96
#